data_AF-A0A838KDU8-F1
#
_entry.id   AF-A0A838KDU8-F1
#
_cell.length_a   1.000
_cell.length_b   1.000
_cell.length_c   1.000
_cell.angle_alpha   90.00
_cell.angle_beta   90.00
_cell.angle_gamma   90.00
#
_symmetry.space_group_name_H-M   'P 1'
#
loop_
_entity.id
_entity.type
_entity.pdbx_description
1 polymer ?
#
loop_
_entity_poly.entity_id
_entity_poly.type
_entity_poly.pdbx_seq_one_letter_code
_entity_poly.pdbx_strand_id
1 'polypeptide(L)' 'MDVVRRLETGGVSLEGSLALWERGEALAALCQQWLDGARARLDAALAGDDAGRSPE' A
#
# COMPACT_ATOMS: atom_id res chain seq x y z
N MET A 1 -1.28 4.41 -13.74
CA MET A 1 -0.86 5.09 -12.49
C MET A 1 -0.63 6.55 -12.81
N ASP A 2 -1.70 7.37 -12.78
CA ASP A 2 -1.67 8.73 -13.36
C ASP A 2 -2.01 9.86 -12.38
N VAL A 3 -2.41 9.51 -11.15
CA VAL A 3 -2.93 10.46 -10.16
C VAL A 3 -1.83 11.43 -9.70
N VAL A 4 -0.69 10.89 -9.25
CA VAL A 4 0.46 11.67 -8.77
C VAL A 4 0.99 12.60 -9.87
N ARG A 5 1.23 12.04 -11.06
CA ARG A 5 1.70 12.81 -12.22
C ARG A 5 0.78 13.99 -12.53
N ARG A 6 -0.55 13.79 -12.50
CA ARG A 6 -1.52 14.85 -12.76
C ARG A 6 -1.55 15.92 -11.67
N LEU A 7 -1.39 15.53 -10.40
CA LEU A 7 -1.27 16.49 -9.29
C LEU A 7 0.01 17.32 -9.42
N GLU A 8 1.15 16.70 -9.72
CA GLU A 8 2.46 17.37 -9.88
C GLU A 8 2.52 18.27 -11.11
N THR A 9 1.85 17.87 -12.21
CA THR A 9 1.77 18.68 -13.44
C THR A 9 0.99 19.99 -13.19
N GLY A 10 0.07 20.00 -12.23
CA GLY A 10 -0.82 21.14 -11.99
C GLY A 10 -1.77 21.40 -13.16
N GLY A 11 -2.32 22.62 -13.24
CA GLY A 11 -3.24 23.03 -14.32
C GLY A 11 -4.68 22.51 -14.18
N VAL A 12 -5.00 21.83 -13.07
CA VAL A 12 -6.38 21.45 -12.69
C VAL A 12 -6.93 22.45 -11.68
N SER A 13 -8.26 22.60 -11.65
CA SER A 13 -8.93 23.41 -10.63
C SER A 13 -8.71 22.84 -9.22
N LEU A 14 -8.94 23.64 -8.19
CA LEU A 14 -8.87 23.17 -6.79
C LEU A 14 -9.77 21.95 -6.55
N GLU A 15 -11.01 21.99 -7.04
CA GLU A 15 -11.94 20.85 -6.96
C GLU A 15 -11.39 19.62 -7.69
N GLY A 16 -10.79 19.81 -8.87
CA GLY A 16 -10.12 18.74 -9.60
C GLY A 16 -8.92 18.15 -8.85
N SER A 17 -8.15 18.99 -8.16
CA SER A 17 -7.03 18.57 -7.30
C SER A 17 -7.51 17.75 -6.10
N LEU A 18 -8.62 18.17 -5.46
CA LEU A 18 -9.21 17.44 -4.34
C LEU A 18 -9.71 16.06 -4.77
N ALA A 19 -10.44 15.98 -5.90
CA ALA A 19 -10.90 14.70 -6.43
C ALA A 19 -9.75 13.74 -6.82
N LEU A 20 -8.63 14.29 -7.35
CA LEU A 20 -7.43 13.50 -7.61
C LEU A 20 -6.78 13.02 -6.31
N TRP A 21 -6.69 13.87 -5.30
CA TRP A 21 -6.14 13.50 -4.00
C TRP A 21 -6.96 12.40 -3.31
N GLU A 22 -8.29 12.52 -3.24
CA GLU A 22 -9.17 11.50 -2.65
C GLU A 22 -9.02 10.15 -3.35
N ARG A 23 -8.90 10.16 -4.69
CA ARG A 23 -8.61 8.95 -5.46
C ARG A 23 -7.22 8.38 -5.12
N GLY A 24 -6.23 9.24 -4.91
CA GLY A 24 -4.90 8.86 -4.47
C GLY A 24 -4.92 8.17 -3.10
N GLU A 25 -5.66 8.73 -2.14
CA GLU A 25 -5.82 8.16 -0.80
C GLU A 25 -6.50 6.79 -0.85
N ALA A 26 -7.57 6.64 -1.62
CA ALA A 26 -8.25 5.36 -1.79
C ALA A 26 -7.32 4.29 -2.38
N LEU A 27 -6.48 4.66 -3.35
CA LEU A 27 -5.49 3.75 -3.93
C LEU A 27 -4.39 3.39 -2.92
N ALA A 28 -3.88 4.37 -2.16
CA ALA A 28 -2.89 4.14 -1.12
C ALA A 28 -3.40 3.17 -0.06
N ALA A 29 -4.64 3.35 0.40
CA ALA A 29 -5.28 2.46 1.37
C ALA A 29 -5.39 1.01 0.84
N LEU A 30 -5.71 0.81 -0.44
CA LEU A 30 -5.77 -0.52 -1.05
C LEU A 30 -4.37 -1.16 -1.13
N CYS A 31 -3.38 -0.40 -1.58
CA CYS A 31 -2.00 -0.86 -1.63
C CYS A 31 -1.50 -1.26 -0.23
N GLN A 32 -1.81 -0.46 0.78
CA GLN A 32 -1.42 -0.74 2.17
C GLN A 32 -2.02 -2.06 2.66
N GLN A 33 -3.32 -2.28 2.43
CA GLN A 33 -3.98 -3.55 2.79
C GLN A 33 -3.30 -4.76 2.17
N TRP A 34 -2.86 -4.66 0.91
CA TRP A 34 -2.15 -5.75 0.24
C TRP A 34 -0.75 -5.96 0.81
N LEU A 35 -0.03 -4.88 1.10
CA LEU A 35 1.30 -4.94 1.72
C LEU A 35 1.23 -5.54 3.13
N ASP A 36 0.22 -5.15 3.92
CA ASP A 36 -0.01 -5.70 5.26
C ASP A 36 -0.32 -7.20 5.19
N GLY A 37 -1.17 -7.61 4.25
CA GLY A 37 -1.46 -9.04 4.03
C GLY A 37 -0.22 -9.83 3.59
N ALA A 38 0.63 -9.24 2.74
CA ALA A 38 1.89 -9.87 2.34
C ALA A 38 2.86 -9.98 3.53
N ARG A 39 2.96 -8.94 4.36
CA ARG A 39 3.77 -8.93 5.58
C ARG A 39 3.33 -10.04 6.54
N ALA A 40 2.04 -10.13 6.84
CA ALA A 40 1.50 -11.14 7.73
C ALA A 40 1.80 -12.58 7.26
N ARG A 41 1.74 -12.82 5.94
CA ARG A 41 2.09 -14.13 5.35
C ARG A 41 3.58 -14.45 5.51
N LEU A 42 4.46 -13.47 5.34
CA LEU A 42 5.89 -13.65 5.56
C LEU A 42 6.20 -13.93 7.04
N ASP A 43 5.59 -13.18 7.95
CA ASP A 43 5.80 -13.34 9.38
C ASP A 43 5.34 -14.73 9.86
N ALA A 44 4.19 -15.21 9.34
CA ALA A 44 3.70 -16.56 9.63
C ALA A 44 4.64 -17.67 9.09
N ALA A 45 5.19 -17.48 7.89
CA ALA A 45 6.14 -18.43 7.31
C ALA A 45 7.45 -18.50 8.12
N LEU A 46 7.95 -17.35 8.58
CA LEU A 46 9.15 -17.27 9.42
C LEU A 46 8.94 -17.93 10.78
N ALA A 47 7.84 -17.64 11.46
CA ALA A 47 7.51 -18.27 12.75
C ALA A 47 7.36 -19.80 12.65
N GLY A 48 6.87 -20.31 11.51
CA GLY A 48 6.80 -21.74 11.23
C GLY A 48 8.17 -22.41 11.04
N ASP A 49 9.13 -21.72 10.43
CA ASP A 49 10.52 -22.20 10.28
C ASP A 49 11.23 -22.26 11.65
N ASP A 50 11.06 -21.24 12.48
CA ASP A 50 11.64 -21.17 13.83
C ASP A 50 11.09 -22.27 14.75
N ALA A 51 9.79 -22.58 14.68
CA ALA A 51 9.18 -23.68 15.43
C ALA A 51 9.66 -25.07 14.95
N GLY A 52 10.01 -25.20 13.67
CA GLY A 52 10.61 -26.42 13.10
C GLY A 52 12.10 -26.58 13.45
N ARG A 53 12.76 -25.51 13.89
CA ARG A 53 14.18 -25.46 14.24
C ARG A 53 14.43 -25.51 15.75
N SER A 54 13.48 -25.98 16.57
CA SER A 54 13.77 -26.26 17.98
C SER A 54 14.90 -27.30 18.07
N PRO A 55 16.05 -26.97 18.69
CA PRO A 55 17.17 -27.88 18.78
C PRO A 55 16.87 -28.97 19.81
N GLU A 56 17.36 -30.17 19.52
CA GLU A 56 17.38 -31.33 20.42
C GLU A 56 18.26 -31.08 21.66
#